data_AF-A0A1H3D292-F1
#
_entry.id   AF-A0A1H3D292-F1
#
_cell.length_a   1.000
_cell.length_b   1.000
_cell.length_c   1.000
_cell.angle_alpha   90.00
_cell.angle_beta   90.00
_cell.angle_gamma   90.00
#
_symmetry.space_group_name_H-M   'P 1'
#
loop_
_entity.id
_entity.type
_entity.pdbx_description
1 polymer ?
#
loop_
_entity_poly.entity_id
_entity_poly.type
_entity_poly.pdbx_seq_one_letter_code
_entity_poly.pdbx_strand_id
1 'polypeptide(L)'
;MLEKRLRQAHAKLLRAHDHLREASFHFQNYRAELLKATGGDGGLALRAGGIRFDGPTLNPALLSLAIGDAVQCGRAALDYVSSAIVAADGKRGRASFPISEDANDLEAKVSGKKKLPELRKVIAALPAMEALLRDKFKPYPEGNRLIWGLGKLANLDKHNLILLSVAQSVAQAPEVLGTGFHMKNVGFIGQPGSRQVLISDLPADAAFVGKPFQSLELVFSPEVEPFGGQGVFAMLGPCFLEVCNVIREVERASGLVRIPLETEGKLSSPLA
;
A
#
# COMPACT_ATOMS: atom_id res chain seq x y z
N MET A 1 30.85 9.05 -1.24
CA MET A 1 29.72 9.12 -2.22
C MET A 1 28.64 8.11 -1.92
N LEU A 2 28.98 6.82 -1.74
CA LEU A 2 28.06 5.74 -1.34
C LEU A 2 27.21 6.11 -0.11
N GLU A 3 27.86 6.46 1.01
CA GLU A 3 27.17 6.81 2.26
C GLU A 3 26.14 7.95 2.08
N LYS A 4 26.50 9.01 1.36
CA LYS A 4 25.58 10.13 1.05
C LYS A 4 24.32 9.64 0.32
N ARG A 5 24.45 8.71 -0.63
CA ARG A 5 23.32 8.16 -1.40
C ARG A 5 22.47 7.21 -0.55
N LEU A 6 23.06 6.43 0.35
CA LEU A 6 22.31 5.61 1.30
C LEU A 6 21.53 6.48 2.31
N ARG A 7 22.11 7.59 2.79
CA ARG A 7 21.35 8.59 3.57
C ARG A 7 20.15 9.15 2.79
N GLN A 8 20.29 9.35 1.47
CA GLN A 8 19.16 9.77 0.63
C GLN A 8 18.11 8.68 0.46
N ALA A 9 18.51 7.41 0.37
CA ALA A 9 17.57 6.28 0.36
C ALA A 9 16.75 6.24 1.66
N HIS A 10 17.42 6.37 2.81
CA HIS A 10 16.76 6.47 4.12
C HIS A 10 15.80 7.65 4.21
N ALA A 11 16.22 8.84 3.77
CA ALA A 11 15.35 10.02 3.76
C ALA A 11 14.10 9.82 2.89
N LYS A 12 14.23 9.14 1.75
CA LYS A 12 13.09 8.79 0.90
C LYS A 12 12.17 7.76 1.55
N LEU A 13 12.72 6.76 2.21
CA LEU A 13 11.93 5.77 2.94
C LEU A 13 11.17 6.41 4.13
N LEU A 14 11.81 7.31 4.86
CA LEU A 14 11.15 8.08 5.91
C LEU A 14 10.00 8.91 5.34
N ARG A 15 10.24 9.62 4.24
CA ARG A 15 9.20 10.40 3.58
C ARG A 15 8.03 9.53 3.09
N ALA A 16 8.31 8.33 2.60
CA ALA A 16 7.28 7.35 2.22
C ALA A 16 6.38 7.00 3.41
N HIS A 17 6.99 6.74 4.56
CA HIS A 17 6.28 6.44 5.79
C HIS A 17 5.47 7.63 6.31
N ASP A 18 6.01 8.85 6.25
CA ASP A 18 5.30 10.07 6.67
C ASP A 18 4.03 10.29 5.82
N HIS A 19 4.11 10.09 4.50
CA HIS A 19 2.94 10.17 3.62
C HIS A 19 1.91 9.06 3.90
N LEU A 20 2.36 7.85 4.21
CA LEU A 20 1.45 6.77 4.60
C LEU A 20 0.75 7.08 5.94
N ARG A 21 1.45 7.71 6.89
CA ARG A 21 0.86 8.20 8.14
C ARG A 21 -0.13 9.34 7.92
N GLU A 22 0.17 10.27 7.02
CA GLU A 22 -0.75 11.34 6.60
C GLU A 22 -2.05 10.74 6.04
N ALA A 23 -1.94 9.77 5.13
CA ALA A 23 -3.09 9.04 4.59
C ALA A 23 -3.89 8.29 5.67
N SER A 24 -3.21 7.60 6.59
CA SER A 24 -3.84 6.91 7.73
C SER A 24 -4.56 7.91 8.63
N PHE A 25 -3.95 9.05 8.97
CA PHE A 25 -4.59 10.09 9.76
C PHE A 25 -5.88 10.62 9.12
N HIS A 26 -5.84 10.95 7.82
CA HIS A 26 -7.04 11.38 7.10
C HIS A 26 -8.12 10.30 7.05
N PHE A 27 -7.74 9.04 6.85
CA PHE A 27 -8.67 7.93 6.84
C PHE A 27 -9.29 7.67 8.22
N GLN A 28 -8.52 7.72 9.30
CA GLN A 28 -9.04 7.53 10.66
C GLN A 28 -9.94 8.68 11.09
N ASN A 29 -9.62 9.93 10.73
CA ASN A 29 -10.52 11.05 10.98
C ASN A 29 -11.84 10.87 10.25
N TYR A 30 -11.80 10.49 8.97
CA TYR A 30 -13.00 10.17 8.21
C TYR A 30 -13.81 9.04 8.88
N ARG A 31 -13.14 7.97 9.30
CA ARG A 31 -13.76 6.84 10.01
C ARG A 31 -14.42 7.29 11.30
N ALA A 32 -13.75 8.11 12.11
CA ALA A 32 -14.28 8.61 13.37
C ALA A 32 -15.51 9.49 13.16
N GLU A 33 -15.47 10.40 12.19
CA GLU A 33 -16.61 11.25 11.84
C GLU A 33 -17.78 10.45 11.25
N LEU A 34 -17.48 9.42 10.43
CA LEU A 34 -18.49 8.48 9.95
C LEU A 34 -19.14 7.72 11.10
N LEU A 35 -18.35 7.18 12.04
CA LEU A 35 -18.86 6.47 13.21
C LEU A 35 -19.66 7.37 14.15
N LYS A 36 -19.31 8.66 14.29
CA LYS A 36 -20.14 9.63 15.03
C LYS A 36 -21.48 9.86 14.33
N ALA A 37 -21.46 10.00 13.01
CA ALA A 37 -22.66 10.16 12.21
C ALA A 37 -23.56 8.90 12.24
N THR A 38 -22.96 7.70 12.35
CA THR A 38 -23.69 6.43 12.34
C THR A 38 -24.00 5.83 13.73
N GLY A 39 -23.31 6.26 14.78
CA GLY A 39 -23.27 5.62 16.10
C GLY A 39 -24.23 6.15 17.18
N GLY A 40 -25.16 7.05 16.84
CA GLY A 40 -26.29 7.43 17.71
C GLY A 40 -27.55 6.60 17.43
N ASP A 41 -28.65 6.87 18.16
CA ASP A 41 -29.98 6.24 17.96
C ASP A 41 -30.59 6.47 16.54
N GLY A 42 -29.89 7.12 15.61
CA GLY A 42 -30.41 7.49 14.29
C GLY A 42 -29.48 7.28 13.08
N GLY A 43 -28.34 6.60 13.22
CA GLY A 43 -27.28 6.69 12.19
C GLY A 43 -27.31 5.69 11.03
N LEU A 44 -27.70 4.44 11.29
CA LEU A 44 -27.95 3.43 10.27
C LEU A 44 -29.46 3.17 10.22
N ALA A 45 -30.14 3.85 9.31
CA ALA A 45 -31.58 3.68 9.13
C ALA A 45 -31.86 2.80 7.91
N LEU A 46 -32.63 1.73 8.12
CA LEU A 46 -33.35 1.08 7.04
C LEU A 46 -34.42 2.05 6.54
N ARG A 47 -34.38 2.36 5.25
CA ARG A 47 -35.42 3.14 4.57
C ARG A 47 -35.95 2.31 3.41
N ALA A 48 -37.16 2.62 2.95
CA ALA A 48 -37.69 2.03 1.73
C ALA A 48 -36.67 2.18 0.59
N GLY A 49 -36.13 1.05 0.11
CA GLY A 49 -35.10 1.00 -0.94
C GLY A 49 -33.64 0.84 -0.48
N GLY A 50 -33.34 0.69 0.81
CA GLY A 50 -32.01 0.29 1.26
C GLY A 50 -31.52 0.93 2.56
N ILE A 51 -30.21 0.82 2.81
CA ILE A 51 -29.55 1.43 3.96
C ILE A 51 -28.96 2.76 3.52
N ARG A 52 -29.41 3.82 4.19
CA ARG A 52 -28.85 5.15 3.99
C ARG A 52 -28.05 5.57 5.22
N PHE A 53 -26.88 6.13 4.98
CA PHE A 53 -26.07 6.77 6.01
C PHE A 53 -25.74 8.18 5.53
N ASP A 54 -26.07 9.19 6.33
CA ASP A 54 -25.67 10.55 6.05
C ASP A 54 -24.36 10.80 6.82
N GLY A 55 -23.23 10.68 6.11
CA GLY A 55 -21.89 10.82 6.67
C GLY A 55 -21.09 11.97 6.03
N PRO A 56 -19.92 12.31 6.61
CA PRO A 56 -18.96 13.20 5.96
C PRO A 56 -18.58 12.66 4.58
N THR A 57 -18.16 13.52 3.66
CA THR A 57 -17.57 13.10 2.39
C THR A 57 -16.08 12.86 2.57
N LEU A 58 -15.61 11.64 2.32
CA LEU A 58 -14.18 11.39 2.15
C LEU A 58 -13.70 12.12 0.89
N ASN A 59 -12.54 12.76 0.94
CA ASN A 59 -11.89 13.28 -0.27
C ASN A 59 -10.97 12.18 -0.85
N PRO A 60 -11.45 11.38 -1.83
CA PRO A 60 -10.67 10.27 -2.36
C PRO A 60 -9.39 10.75 -3.05
N ALA A 61 -9.41 11.93 -3.66
CA ALA A 61 -8.24 12.48 -4.35
C ALA A 61 -7.09 12.75 -3.37
N LEU A 62 -7.39 13.30 -2.19
CA LEU A 62 -6.37 13.58 -1.17
C LEU A 62 -5.70 12.30 -0.66
N LEU A 63 -6.50 11.26 -0.36
CA LEU A 63 -5.95 9.97 0.07
C LEU A 63 -5.12 9.32 -1.04
N SER A 64 -5.63 9.32 -2.26
CA SER A 64 -4.94 8.76 -3.43
C SER A 64 -3.61 9.47 -3.69
N LEU A 65 -3.54 10.79 -3.55
CA LEU A 65 -2.30 11.56 -3.69
C LEU A 65 -1.29 11.20 -2.59
N ALA A 66 -1.71 11.18 -1.33
CA ALA A 66 -0.81 10.84 -0.22
C ALA A 66 -0.27 9.39 -0.35
N ILE A 67 -1.10 8.45 -0.78
CA ILE A 67 -0.68 7.06 -1.01
C ILE A 67 0.23 6.93 -2.23
N GLY A 68 -0.07 7.62 -3.33
CA GLY A 68 0.79 7.72 -4.50
C GLY A 68 2.18 8.26 -4.13
N ASP A 69 2.23 9.36 -3.41
CA ASP A 69 3.48 9.96 -2.92
C ASP A 69 4.26 9.02 -1.99
N ALA A 70 3.57 8.28 -1.12
CA ALA A 70 4.17 7.25 -0.29
C ALA A 70 4.82 6.14 -1.14
N VAL A 71 4.08 5.61 -2.12
CA VAL A 71 4.55 4.57 -3.05
C VAL A 71 5.75 5.06 -3.86
N GLN A 72 5.69 6.26 -4.45
CA GLN A 72 6.80 6.84 -5.22
C GLN A 72 8.04 7.06 -4.36
N CYS A 73 7.88 7.54 -3.12
CA CYS A 73 9.00 7.72 -2.21
C CYS A 73 9.64 6.38 -1.83
N GLY A 74 8.84 5.35 -1.55
CA GLY A 74 9.34 3.99 -1.27
C GLY A 74 10.09 3.40 -2.46
N ARG A 75 9.53 3.55 -3.67
CA ARG A 75 10.19 3.11 -4.90
C ARG A 75 11.47 3.90 -5.17
N ALA A 76 11.46 5.21 -4.97
CA ALA A 76 12.64 6.06 -5.17
C ALA A 76 13.76 5.70 -4.18
N ALA A 77 13.44 5.31 -2.94
CA ALA A 77 14.44 4.85 -1.98
C ALA A 77 15.27 3.68 -2.54
N LEU A 78 14.63 2.72 -3.20
CA LEU A 78 15.31 1.62 -3.90
C LEU A 78 16.23 2.13 -5.03
N ASP A 79 15.79 3.11 -5.84
CA ASP A 79 16.65 3.70 -6.89
C ASP A 79 17.86 4.43 -6.31
N TYR A 80 17.70 5.07 -5.14
CA TYR A 80 18.83 5.66 -4.42
C TYR A 80 19.81 4.60 -3.94
N VAL A 81 19.35 3.41 -3.51
CA VAL A 81 20.23 2.26 -3.19
C VAL A 81 21.05 1.85 -4.41
N SER A 82 20.41 1.63 -5.56
CA SER A 82 21.14 1.27 -6.78
C SER A 82 22.10 2.37 -7.24
N SER A 83 21.69 3.63 -7.12
CA SER A 83 22.55 4.78 -7.40
C SER A 83 23.73 4.87 -6.44
N ALA A 84 23.54 4.46 -5.18
CA ALA A 84 24.60 4.39 -4.18
C ALA A 84 25.66 3.34 -4.58
N ILE A 85 25.20 2.14 -4.96
CA ILE A 85 26.06 1.05 -5.42
C ILE A 85 26.90 1.48 -6.63
N VAL A 86 26.26 2.01 -7.68
CA VAL A 86 26.99 2.46 -8.88
C VAL A 86 27.99 3.59 -8.57
N ALA A 87 27.64 4.50 -7.65
CA ALA A 87 28.52 5.58 -7.25
C ALA A 87 29.74 5.13 -6.42
N ALA A 88 29.67 3.96 -5.76
CA ALA A 88 30.81 3.39 -5.04
C ALA A 88 31.94 2.98 -6.00
N ASP A 89 31.59 2.56 -7.21
CA ASP A 89 32.52 2.18 -8.28
C ASP A 89 33.04 3.38 -9.09
N GLY A 90 32.91 4.61 -8.56
CA GLY A 90 33.35 5.84 -9.21
C GLY A 90 32.55 6.23 -10.47
N LYS A 91 31.56 5.44 -10.86
CA LYS A 91 30.74 5.68 -12.05
C LYS A 91 29.65 6.71 -11.76
N ARG A 92 29.35 7.53 -12.77
CA ARG A 92 28.20 8.45 -12.78
C ARG A 92 27.11 7.88 -13.69
N GLY A 93 25.85 8.00 -13.28
CA GLY A 93 24.73 7.52 -14.08
C GLY A 93 23.45 7.43 -13.26
N ARG A 94 22.33 7.31 -13.97
CA ARG A 94 21.04 6.98 -13.34
C ARG A 94 20.96 5.48 -13.20
N ALA A 95 20.94 4.96 -11.99
CA ALA A 95 20.68 3.55 -11.75
C ALA A 95 19.26 3.37 -11.23
N SER A 96 18.58 2.34 -11.71
CA SER A 96 17.26 1.94 -11.23
C SER A 96 17.37 0.61 -10.50
N PHE A 97 16.62 0.46 -9.41
CA PHE A 97 16.58 -0.81 -8.70
C PHE A 97 15.95 -1.89 -9.58
N PRO A 98 16.62 -3.04 -9.74
CA PRO A 98 16.10 -4.11 -10.55
C PRO A 98 14.87 -4.73 -9.86
N ILE A 99 13.74 -4.63 -10.53
CA ILE A 99 12.53 -5.37 -10.20
C ILE A 99 12.22 -6.21 -11.44
N SER A 100 12.09 -7.53 -11.25
CA SER A 100 11.88 -8.49 -12.32
C SER A 100 10.60 -9.27 -12.07
N GLU A 101 9.89 -9.57 -13.15
CA GLU A 101 8.62 -10.31 -13.09
C GLU A 101 8.83 -11.78 -12.76
N ASP A 102 9.94 -12.36 -13.21
CA ASP A 102 10.35 -13.73 -12.96
C ASP A 102 11.88 -13.94 -13.00
N ALA A 103 12.30 -15.16 -12.66
CA ALA A 103 13.70 -15.57 -12.67
C ALA A 103 14.35 -15.46 -14.06
N ASN A 104 13.61 -15.74 -15.12
CA ASN A 104 14.09 -15.64 -16.49
C ASN A 104 14.26 -14.17 -16.91
N ASP A 105 13.36 -13.28 -16.47
CA ASP A 105 13.46 -11.85 -16.67
C ASP A 105 14.66 -11.25 -15.92
N LEU A 106 14.90 -11.70 -14.68
CA LEU A 106 16.11 -11.33 -13.94
C LEU A 106 17.37 -11.82 -14.68
N GLU A 107 17.43 -13.09 -15.07
CA GLU A 107 18.55 -13.65 -15.81
C GLU A 107 18.79 -12.91 -17.13
N ALA A 108 17.74 -12.60 -17.88
CA ALA A 108 17.84 -11.86 -19.13
C ALA A 108 18.36 -10.42 -18.91
N LYS A 109 18.04 -9.77 -17.79
CA LYS A 109 18.56 -8.45 -17.42
C LYS A 109 20.02 -8.52 -16.97
N VAL A 110 20.40 -9.54 -16.19
CA VAL A 110 21.78 -9.76 -15.70
C VAL A 110 22.71 -10.11 -16.87
N SER A 111 22.36 -11.13 -17.65
CA SER A 111 23.05 -11.51 -18.89
C SER A 111 22.97 -10.43 -19.97
N GLY A 112 22.13 -9.40 -19.77
CA GLY A 112 21.79 -8.28 -20.64
C GLY A 112 21.38 -8.65 -22.06
N LYS A 113 20.69 -9.78 -22.17
CA LYS A 113 19.79 -10.09 -23.29
C LYS A 113 18.62 -9.10 -23.36
N LYS A 114 18.22 -8.52 -22.22
CA LYS A 114 17.28 -7.39 -22.12
C LYS A 114 18.02 -6.08 -21.84
N LYS A 115 17.55 -4.98 -22.45
CA LYS A 115 18.12 -3.63 -22.28
C LYS A 115 17.86 -3.10 -20.86
N LEU A 116 18.73 -3.44 -19.92
CA LEU A 116 18.82 -2.79 -18.61
C LEU A 116 20.30 -2.58 -18.21
N PRO A 117 21.04 -1.73 -18.95
CA PRO A 117 22.48 -1.57 -18.75
C PRO A 117 22.84 -1.13 -17.32
N GLU A 118 21.91 -0.48 -16.63
CA GLU A 118 22.07 -0.04 -15.25
C GLU A 118 22.21 -1.20 -14.25
N LEU A 119 21.55 -2.35 -14.48
CA LEU A 119 21.70 -3.51 -13.58
C LEU A 119 23.11 -4.09 -13.65
N ARG A 120 23.69 -4.19 -14.85
CA ARG A 120 25.07 -4.64 -15.01
C ARG A 120 26.05 -3.72 -14.29
N LYS A 121 25.80 -2.40 -14.28
CA LYS A 121 26.63 -1.46 -13.52
C LYS A 121 26.51 -1.70 -12.02
N VAL A 122 25.29 -1.96 -11.52
CA VAL A 122 25.06 -2.28 -10.10
C VAL A 122 25.80 -3.57 -9.71
N ILE A 123 25.66 -4.64 -10.48
CA ILE A 123 26.30 -5.93 -10.19
C ILE A 123 27.83 -5.83 -10.32
N ALA A 124 28.34 -5.14 -11.34
CA ALA A 124 29.78 -4.91 -11.46
C ALA A 124 30.35 -4.11 -10.28
N ALA A 125 29.59 -3.15 -9.76
CA ALA A 125 30.00 -2.33 -8.61
C ALA A 125 29.88 -3.06 -7.26
N LEU A 126 28.95 -4.00 -7.14
CA LEU A 126 28.78 -4.83 -5.95
C LEU A 126 28.37 -6.25 -6.39
N PRO A 127 29.33 -7.16 -6.62
CA PRO A 127 29.04 -8.52 -7.08
C PRO A 127 28.10 -9.30 -6.14
N ALA A 128 28.20 -9.05 -4.84
CA ALA A 128 27.28 -9.60 -3.83
C ALA A 128 25.81 -9.23 -4.09
N MET A 129 25.54 -8.15 -4.83
CA MET A 129 24.18 -7.76 -5.19
C MET A 129 23.49 -8.79 -6.08
N GLU A 130 24.22 -9.52 -6.92
CA GLU A 130 23.61 -10.59 -7.73
C GLU A 130 23.06 -11.69 -6.82
N ALA A 131 23.86 -12.16 -5.85
CA ALA A 131 23.41 -13.12 -4.85
C ALA A 131 22.25 -12.58 -4.01
N LEU A 132 22.30 -11.31 -3.58
CA LEU A 132 21.19 -10.69 -2.86
C LEU A 132 19.90 -10.68 -3.69
N LEU A 133 19.98 -10.35 -4.98
CA LEU A 133 18.82 -10.34 -5.88
C LEU A 133 18.26 -11.73 -6.14
N ARG A 134 19.12 -12.74 -6.28
CA ARG A 134 18.71 -14.13 -6.57
C ARG A 134 18.22 -14.86 -5.33
N ASP A 135 18.92 -14.72 -4.21
CA ASP A 135 18.74 -15.61 -3.05
C ASP A 135 17.86 -14.98 -1.97
N LYS A 136 17.94 -13.65 -1.83
CA LYS A 136 17.26 -12.94 -0.74
C LYS A 136 16.04 -12.18 -1.20
N PHE A 137 16.17 -11.32 -2.19
CA PHE A 137 15.03 -10.56 -2.71
C PHE A 137 14.19 -11.44 -3.61
N LYS A 138 14.78 -12.25 -4.50
CA LYS A 138 14.09 -13.15 -5.43
C LYS A 138 13.07 -12.44 -6.34
N PRO A 139 13.09 -12.69 -7.65
CA PRO A 139 12.03 -12.20 -8.52
C PRO A 139 10.67 -12.85 -8.20
N TYR A 140 9.58 -12.15 -8.50
CA TYR A 140 8.21 -12.70 -8.40
C TYR A 140 8.03 -13.89 -9.38
N PRO A 141 6.99 -14.75 -9.33
CA PRO A 141 6.13 -15.06 -8.20
C PRO A 141 6.85 -15.76 -7.04
N GLU A 142 8.00 -16.40 -7.28
CA GLU A 142 8.72 -17.24 -6.30
C GLU A 142 9.48 -16.45 -5.21
N GLY A 143 9.32 -15.13 -5.19
CA GLY A 143 10.16 -14.21 -4.44
C GLY A 143 9.42 -13.12 -3.69
N ASN A 144 10.03 -11.95 -3.63
CA ASN A 144 9.54 -10.86 -2.80
C ASN A 144 8.41 -10.09 -3.48
N ARG A 145 7.20 -10.60 -3.28
CA ARG A 145 5.93 -10.00 -3.72
C ARG A 145 5.76 -8.55 -3.26
N LEU A 146 6.36 -8.16 -2.13
CA LEU A 146 6.24 -6.80 -1.58
C LEU A 146 7.03 -5.78 -2.40
N ILE A 147 8.31 -6.03 -2.67
CA ILE A 147 9.14 -5.15 -3.51
C ILE A 147 8.62 -5.11 -4.95
N TRP A 148 8.21 -6.27 -5.48
CA TRP A 148 7.60 -6.32 -6.81
C TRP A 148 6.30 -5.53 -6.88
N GLY A 149 5.40 -5.72 -5.90
CA GLY A 149 4.13 -5.01 -5.82
C GLY A 149 4.32 -3.51 -5.68
N LEU A 150 5.28 -3.05 -4.87
CA LEU A 150 5.65 -1.64 -4.77
C LEU A 150 6.09 -1.07 -6.14
N GLY A 151 6.85 -1.84 -6.92
CA GLY A 151 7.24 -1.48 -8.28
C GLY A 151 6.05 -1.35 -9.23
N LYS A 152 5.08 -2.28 -9.17
CA LYS A 152 3.85 -2.24 -9.97
C LYS A 152 2.98 -1.06 -9.59
N LEU A 153 2.79 -0.81 -8.28
CA LEU A 153 2.06 0.35 -7.78
C LEU A 153 2.70 1.66 -8.24
N ALA A 154 4.02 1.80 -8.13
CA ALA A 154 4.71 3.02 -8.57
C ALA A 154 4.63 3.25 -10.09
N ASN A 155 4.56 2.17 -10.88
CA ASN A 155 4.34 2.29 -12.32
C ASN A 155 2.89 2.66 -12.64
N LEU A 156 1.92 2.10 -11.91
CA LEU A 156 0.51 2.45 -12.03
C LEU A 156 0.32 3.94 -11.72
N ASP A 157 0.82 4.39 -10.58
CA ASP A 157 0.72 5.77 -10.08
C ASP A 157 1.26 6.83 -11.05
N LYS A 158 2.33 6.50 -11.80
CA LYS A 158 2.92 7.41 -12.80
C LYS A 158 2.00 7.74 -13.96
N HIS A 159 1.10 6.81 -14.30
CA HIS A 159 0.22 6.94 -15.46
C HIS A 159 -1.22 7.20 -15.06
N ASN A 160 -1.62 6.73 -13.88
CA ASN A 160 -2.94 6.86 -13.33
C ASN A 160 -2.77 7.12 -11.84
N LEU A 161 -3.44 8.15 -11.29
CA LEU A 161 -3.56 8.28 -9.84
C LEU A 161 -3.98 6.92 -9.28
N ILE A 162 -3.28 6.37 -8.26
CA ILE A 162 -3.70 5.10 -7.65
C ILE A 162 -5.15 5.30 -7.18
N LEU A 163 -6.10 4.80 -7.98
CA LEU A 163 -7.51 4.88 -7.68
C LEU A 163 -7.74 3.89 -6.55
N LEU A 164 -7.92 4.45 -5.36
CA LEU A 164 -8.23 3.67 -4.17
C LEU A 164 -9.67 3.25 -4.29
N SER A 165 -9.88 1.94 -4.32
CA SER A 165 -11.22 1.39 -4.42
C SER A 165 -11.70 1.05 -3.04
N VAL A 166 -12.68 1.84 -2.64
CA VAL A 166 -13.66 1.52 -1.60
C VAL A 166 -13.08 1.56 -0.19
N ALA A 167 -13.43 2.63 0.53
CA ALA A 167 -13.61 2.51 1.96
C ALA A 167 -14.77 1.53 2.15
N GLN A 168 -14.47 0.24 2.34
CA GLN A 168 -15.49 -0.80 2.49
C GLN A 168 -16.15 -0.59 3.83
N SER A 169 -17.29 0.09 3.82
CA SER A 169 -18.19 0.11 4.97
C SER A 169 -18.86 -1.26 5.02
N VAL A 170 -18.35 -2.18 5.82
CA VAL A 170 -19.08 -3.42 6.14
C VAL A 170 -19.96 -3.12 7.33
N ALA A 171 -21.24 -2.86 7.06
CA ALA A 171 -22.24 -2.91 8.12
C ALA A 171 -22.65 -4.37 8.30
N GLN A 172 -22.48 -4.91 9.51
CA GLN A 172 -23.00 -6.22 9.89
C GLN A 172 -24.14 -6.04 10.87
N ALA A 173 -25.30 -6.58 10.52
CA ALA A 173 -26.42 -6.71 11.43
C ALA A 173 -26.57 -8.19 11.84
N PRO A 174 -26.75 -8.49 13.13
CA PRO A 174 -27.06 -9.86 13.57
C PRO A 174 -28.26 -10.41 12.79
N GLU A 175 -29.28 -9.57 12.61
CA GLU A 175 -30.52 -9.94 11.95
C GLU A 175 -31.24 -8.69 11.37
N VAL A 176 -31.92 -8.90 10.25
CA VAL A 176 -32.84 -7.94 9.62
C VAL A 176 -34.18 -8.63 9.45
N LEU A 177 -35.24 -8.04 10.01
CA LEU A 177 -36.60 -8.57 9.98
C LEU A 177 -37.54 -7.62 9.24
N GLY A 178 -38.44 -8.17 8.42
CA GLY A 178 -39.58 -7.47 7.83
C GLY A 178 -40.70 -8.45 7.52
N THR A 179 -41.86 -7.97 7.06
CA THR A 179 -42.99 -8.84 6.75
C THR A 179 -42.59 -9.86 5.67
N GLY A 180 -42.59 -11.15 6.03
CA GLY A 180 -42.18 -12.24 5.14
C GLY A 180 -40.68 -12.29 4.84
N PHE A 181 -39.86 -11.53 5.58
CA PHE A 181 -38.43 -11.37 5.32
C PHE A 181 -37.62 -11.54 6.61
N HIS A 182 -36.59 -12.38 6.55
CA HIS A 182 -35.67 -12.58 7.67
C HIS A 182 -34.30 -12.94 7.11
N MET A 183 -33.32 -12.07 7.36
CA MET A 183 -31.91 -12.34 7.05
C MET A 183 -31.08 -12.30 8.33
N LYS A 184 -30.08 -13.19 8.43
CA LYS A 184 -29.10 -13.22 9.54
C LYS A 184 -27.70 -12.91 9.03
N ASN A 185 -26.86 -12.32 9.88
CA ASN A 185 -25.47 -11.99 9.59
C ASN A 185 -25.31 -11.18 8.29
N VAL A 186 -26.13 -10.14 8.14
CA VAL A 186 -26.20 -9.41 6.87
C VAL A 186 -25.04 -8.46 6.75
N GLY A 187 -24.21 -8.63 5.71
CA GLY A 187 -23.12 -7.74 5.36
C GLY A 187 -23.52 -6.79 4.23
N PHE A 188 -23.27 -5.50 4.40
CA PHE A 188 -23.51 -4.49 3.38
C PHE A 188 -22.18 -3.89 2.93
N ILE A 189 -21.96 -3.68 1.63
CA ILE A 189 -20.75 -3.04 1.12
C ILE A 189 -21.18 -1.75 0.40
N GLY A 190 -20.85 -0.60 0.99
CA GLY A 190 -21.06 0.70 0.35
C GLY A 190 -19.96 1.07 -0.63
N GLN A 191 -20.31 1.74 -1.72
CA GLN A 191 -19.32 2.37 -2.60
C GLN A 191 -18.73 3.62 -1.92
N PRO A 192 -17.43 3.92 -2.13
CA PRO A 192 -16.81 5.09 -1.53
C PRO A 192 -17.46 6.36 -2.09
N GLY A 193 -17.83 7.28 -1.21
CA GLY A 193 -18.51 8.52 -1.59
C GLY A 193 -20.01 8.36 -1.89
N SER A 194 -20.55 7.13 -1.95
CA SER A 194 -21.99 6.96 -1.93
C SER A 194 -22.51 7.19 -0.51
N ARG A 195 -23.58 7.96 -0.36
CA ARG A 195 -24.30 8.12 0.92
C ARG A 195 -25.31 6.99 1.17
N GLN A 196 -25.31 5.99 0.30
CA GLN A 196 -26.33 4.95 0.26
C GLN A 196 -25.68 3.63 -0.14
N VAL A 197 -26.04 2.58 0.60
CA VAL A 197 -25.90 1.20 0.13
C VAL A 197 -27.30 0.79 -0.32
N LEU A 198 -27.49 0.73 -1.63
CA LEU A 198 -28.76 0.27 -2.18
C LEU A 198 -28.85 -1.24 -1.95
N ILE A 199 -29.93 -1.65 -1.30
CA ILE A 199 -30.35 -3.05 -1.24
C ILE A 199 -31.74 -3.00 -1.84
N SER A 200 -31.85 -3.45 -3.09
CA SER A 200 -33.16 -3.58 -3.71
C SER A 200 -34.01 -4.57 -2.89
N ASP A 201 -35.31 -4.32 -2.87
CA ASP A 201 -36.33 -5.28 -2.40
C ASP A 201 -36.44 -5.53 -0.89
N LEU A 202 -35.92 -4.63 -0.04
CA LEU A 202 -36.25 -4.66 1.38
C LEU A 202 -37.71 -4.21 1.61
N PRO A 203 -38.51 -4.97 2.40
CA PRO A 203 -39.84 -4.53 2.82
C PRO A 203 -39.79 -3.16 3.52
N ALA A 204 -40.86 -2.37 3.38
CA ALA A 204 -40.93 -1.05 3.99
C ALA A 204 -40.88 -1.08 5.53
N ASP A 205 -41.23 -2.22 6.13
CA ASP A 205 -41.19 -2.49 7.57
C ASP A 205 -39.90 -3.19 8.02
N ALA A 206 -38.90 -3.32 7.14
CA ALA A 206 -37.63 -3.93 7.49
C ALA A 206 -36.91 -3.15 8.61
N ALA A 207 -36.48 -3.84 9.67
CA ALA A 207 -35.76 -3.28 10.81
C ALA A 207 -34.56 -4.15 11.20
N PHE A 208 -33.53 -3.51 11.76
CA PHE A 208 -32.40 -4.22 12.36
C PHE A 208 -32.80 -4.82 13.70
N VAL A 209 -32.41 -6.07 13.93
CA VAL A 209 -32.46 -6.72 15.24
C VAL A 209 -31.05 -6.74 15.81
N GLY A 210 -30.86 -6.02 16.92
CA GLY A 210 -29.55 -5.76 17.51
C GLY A 210 -28.89 -4.48 16.98
N LYS A 211 -27.74 -4.13 17.55
CA LYS A 211 -26.96 -2.96 17.11
C LYS A 211 -26.13 -3.35 15.89
N PRO A 212 -26.37 -2.77 14.69
CA PRO A 212 -25.47 -2.99 13.57
C PRO A 212 -24.09 -2.42 13.94
N PHE A 213 -23.03 -3.09 13.51
CA PHE A 213 -21.67 -2.55 13.60
C PHE A 213 -21.15 -2.21 12.22
N GLN A 214 -20.34 -1.16 12.10
CA GLN A 214 -19.73 -0.73 10.85
C GLN A 214 -18.21 -0.86 10.96
N SER A 215 -17.59 -1.66 10.10
CA SER A 215 -16.14 -1.59 9.87
C SER A 215 -15.88 -0.79 8.60
N LEU A 216 -14.74 -0.09 8.57
CA LEU A 216 -14.29 0.66 7.41
C LEU A 216 -12.85 0.27 7.13
N GLU A 217 -12.58 -0.25 5.94
CA GLU A 217 -11.23 -0.57 5.49
C GLU A 217 -10.93 0.10 4.15
N LEU A 218 -9.73 0.64 4.00
CA LEU A 218 -9.24 1.17 2.73
C LEU A 218 -8.48 0.06 2.00
N VAL A 219 -9.00 -0.40 0.86
CA VAL A 219 -8.40 -1.49 0.08
C VAL A 219 -7.95 -1.03 -1.32
N PHE A 220 -7.07 -1.78 -1.96
CA PHE A 220 -6.73 -1.56 -3.37
C PHE A 220 -7.84 -2.07 -4.31
N SER A 221 -8.00 -1.46 -5.49
CA SER A 221 -8.92 -1.99 -6.53
C SER A 221 -8.60 -3.44 -6.85
N PRO A 222 -9.61 -4.30 -7.12
CA PRO A 222 -9.37 -5.68 -7.52
C PRO A 222 -8.36 -5.82 -8.69
N GLU A 223 -8.35 -4.86 -9.62
CA GLU A 223 -7.44 -4.82 -10.77
C GLU A 223 -5.99 -4.37 -10.44
N VAL A 224 -5.72 -3.93 -9.21
CA VAL A 224 -4.38 -3.51 -8.78
C VAL A 224 -3.56 -4.74 -8.35
N GLU A 225 -2.83 -5.34 -9.28
CA GLU A 225 -1.93 -6.44 -8.93
C GLU A 225 -0.65 -5.95 -8.21
N PRO A 226 -0.13 -6.71 -7.22
CA PRO A 226 -0.64 -7.97 -6.69
C PRO A 226 -1.57 -7.78 -5.47
N PHE A 227 -1.98 -6.56 -5.16
CA PHE A 227 -2.61 -6.21 -3.89
C PHE A 227 -4.13 -6.03 -3.96
N GLY A 228 -4.75 -6.34 -5.09
CA GLY A 228 -6.17 -6.09 -5.30
C GLY A 228 -7.04 -6.71 -4.21
N GLY A 229 -7.95 -5.90 -3.66
CA GLY A 229 -8.82 -6.26 -2.55
C GLY A 229 -8.14 -6.32 -1.17
N GLN A 230 -6.82 -6.10 -1.07
CA GLN A 230 -6.09 -6.11 0.20
C GLN A 230 -6.03 -4.71 0.81
N GLY A 231 -5.98 -4.63 2.15
CA GLY A 231 -5.87 -3.39 2.90
C GLY A 231 -4.61 -2.59 2.56
N VAL A 232 -4.78 -1.31 2.21
CA VAL A 232 -3.69 -0.44 1.75
C VAL A 232 -2.59 -0.31 2.81
N PHE A 233 -2.97 0.01 4.04
CA PHE A 233 -2.03 0.16 5.15
C PHE A 233 -1.37 -1.18 5.52
N ALA A 234 -2.14 -2.27 5.45
CA ALA A 234 -1.67 -3.62 5.72
C ALA A 234 -0.60 -4.09 4.71
N MET A 235 -0.62 -3.59 3.48
CA MET A 235 0.35 -3.96 2.45
C MET A 235 1.52 -2.98 2.31
N LEU A 236 1.28 -1.66 2.39
CA LEU A 236 2.35 -0.67 2.20
C LEU A 236 3.33 -0.63 3.38
N GLY A 237 2.88 -0.83 4.62
CA GLY A 237 3.77 -0.94 5.78
C GLY A 237 4.84 -2.02 5.60
N PRO A 238 4.46 -3.28 5.32
CA PRO A 238 5.41 -4.35 5.00
C PRO A 238 6.29 -4.06 3.78
N CYS A 239 5.76 -3.44 2.73
CA CYS A 239 6.59 -3.02 1.58
C CYS A 239 7.73 -2.10 2.02
N PHE A 240 7.45 -1.11 2.87
CA PHE A 240 8.47 -0.17 3.35
C PHE A 240 9.46 -0.81 4.32
N LEU A 241 9.00 -1.74 5.16
CA LEU A 241 9.89 -2.55 5.99
C LEU A 241 10.86 -3.36 5.11
N GLU A 242 10.37 -3.89 4.00
CA GLU A 242 11.20 -4.65 3.08
C GLU A 242 12.19 -3.78 2.31
N VAL A 243 11.81 -2.55 1.93
CA VAL A 243 12.75 -1.55 1.42
C VAL A 243 13.83 -1.23 2.47
N CYS A 244 13.46 -1.12 3.76
CA CYS A 244 14.43 -0.94 4.85
C CYS A 244 15.41 -2.11 4.92
N ASN A 245 14.92 -3.34 4.77
CA ASN A 245 15.76 -4.54 4.74
C ASN A 245 16.73 -4.49 3.56
N VAL A 246 16.28 -4.11 2.37
CA VAL A 246 17.16 -3.92 1.20
C VAL A 246 18.30 -2.95 1.50
N ILE A 247 17.99 -1.79 2.09
CA ILE A 247 19.02 -0.79 2.44
C ILE A 247 20.04 -1.39 3.42
N ARG A 248 19.58 -2.08 4.47
CA ARG A 248 20.44 -2.72 5.48
C ARG A 248 21.35 -3.80 4.89
N GLU A 249 20.84 -4.60 3.95
CA GLU A 249 21.65 -5.62 3.29
C GLU A 249 22.77 -5.00 2.46
N VAL A 250 22.49 -3.89 1.78
CA VAL A 250 23.50 -3.16 1.00
C VAL A 250 24.50 -2.48 1.93
N GLU A 251 24.07 -1.87 3.03
CA GLU A 251 24.97 -1.33 4.06
C GLU A 251 25.92 -2.41 4.58
N ARG A 252 25.38 -3.58 4.97
CA ARG A 252 26.17 -4.71 5.45
C ARG A 252 27.15 -5.22 4.39
N ALA A 253 26.68 -5.44 3.16
CA ALA A 253 27.52 -5.94 2.06
C ALA A 253 28.62 -4.94 1.66
N SER A 254 28.39 -3.64 1.87
CA SER A 254 29.37 -2.59 1.59
C SER A 254 30.35 -2.31 2.73
N GLY A 255 30.21 -2.97 3.89
CA GLY A 255 31.04 -2.73 5.07
C GLY A 255 30.85 -1.35 5.69
N LEU A 256 29.79 -0.62 5.34
CA LEU A 256 29.50 0.68 5.92
C LEU A 256 28.91 0.53 7.33
N VAL A 257 29.31 1.45 8.22
CA VAL A 257 28.71 1.57 9.55
C VAL A 257 27.21 1.79 9.39
N ARG A 258 26.42 0.94 10.07
CA ARG A 258 24.96 1.01 10.09
C ARG A 258 24.55 2.43 10.43
N ILE A 259 23.85 3.09 9.50
CA ILE A 259 23.32 4.43 9.75
C ILE A 259 22.18 4.24 10.74
N PRO A 260 22.27 4.81 11.97
CA PRO A 260 21.21 4.67 12.95
C PRO A 260 19.96 5.29 12.36
N LEU A 261 18.98 4.44 12.11
CA LEU A 261 17.72 4.86 11.56
C LEU A 261 16.83 5.29 12.72
N GLU A 262 16.58 6.59 12.86
CA GLU A 262 15.41 7.08 13.62
C GLU A 262 14.09 6.44 13.12
N THR A 263 14.12 5.86 11.92
CA THR A 263 12.99 5.19 11.29
C THR A 263 12.71 3.80 11.85
N GLU A 264 13.61 3.13 12.59
CA GLU A 264 13.32 1.76 13.07
C GLU A 264 12.16 1.72 14.05
N GLY A 265 12.10 2.69 14.97
CA GLY A 265 10.96 2.85 15.87
C GLY A 265 9.70 3.38 15.15
N LYS A 266 9.88 4.15 14.07
CA LYS A 266 8.74 4.72 13.33
C LYS A 266 8.08 3.68 12.42
N LEU A 267 8.84 2.90 11.67
CA LEU A 267 8.35 1.87 10.74
C LEU A 267 7.72 0.67 11.45
N SER A 268 8.13 0.41 12.70
CA SER A 268 7.56 -0.66 13.53
C SER A 268 6.33 -0.22 14.32
N SER A 269 6.06 1.09 14.41
CA SER A 269 4.84 1.57 15.03
C SER A 269 3.65 1.19 14.14
N PRO A 270 2.61 0.52 14.69
CA PRO A 270 1.42 0.24 13.92
C PRO A 270 0.83 1.56 13.42
N LEU A 271 0.46 1.59 12.14
CA LEU A 271 -0.37 2.66 11.60
C LEU A 271 -1.71 2.55 12.32
N ALA A 272 -2.01 3.53 13.18
CA ALA A 272 -3.23 3.58 13.97
C ALA A 272 -4.49 3.64 13.09
#